data_AF-A0A815IZI0-F1
#
_entry.id   AF-A0A815IZI0-F1
#
_cell.length_a   1.000
_cell.length_b   1.000
_cell.length_c   1.000
_cell.angle_alpha   90.00
_cell.angle_beta   90.00
_cell.angle_gamma   90.00
#
_symmetry.space_group_name_H-M   'P 1'
#
loop_
_entity.id
_entity.type
_entity.pdbx_description
1 polymer ?
#
loop_
_entity_poly.entity_id
_entity_poly.type
_entity_poly.pdbx_seq_one_letter_code
_entity_poly.pdbx_strand_id
1 'polypeptide(L)'
;MPVCQGIGNLLNRMKKSIVELNIFHSNTSSVIDENEIRTELISTRIFLLFLVVSLGILTGYISEIQVEKTVEISYPNYDQYLKLYKQYSTIISCPCTTVSFPYEQFLNVKVTYHQIYQSIYTTQFWINLIKSSSIIQQPSPTFRYLGGPLFQ
;
A
#
# COMPACT_ATOMS: atom_id res chain seq x y z
N MET A 1 46.56 -32.08 -11.47
CA MET A 1 45.58 -31.60 -12.47
C MET A 1 44.64 -32.74 -12.96
N PRO A 2 43.77 -33.36 -12.11
CA PRO A 2 42.83 -34.40 -12.58
C PRO A 2 41.35 -33.96 -12.70
N VAL A 3 40.97 -32.80 -12.13
CA VAL A 3 39.56 -32.39 -12.00
C VAL A 3 38.92 -32.03 -13.36
N CYS A 4 39.69 -31.42 -14.28
CA CYS A 4 39.19 -31.03 -15.59
C CYS A 4 38.87 -32.22 -16.51
N GLN A 5 39.54 -33.36 -16.32
CA GLN A 5 39.34 -34.56 -17.14
C GLN A 5 38.06 -35.31 -16.75
N GLY A 6 37.68 -35.26 -15.47
CA GLY A 6 36.40 -35.79 -14.98
C GLY A 6 35.19 -35.02 -15.48
N ILE A 7 35.26 -33.68 -15.52
CA ILE A 7 34.17 -32.80 -15.99
C ILE A 7 33.92 -32.98 -17.49
N GLY A 8 34.99 -33.07 -18.30
CA GLY A 8 34.87 -33.32 -19.75
C GLY A 8 34.21 -34.65 -20.06
N ASN A 9 34.54 -35.71 -19.31
CA ASN A 9 33.93 -37.02 -19.47
C ASN A 9 32.46 -37.04 -19.04
N LEU A 10 32.08 -36.29 -18.00
CA LEU A 10 30.70 -36.17 -17.55
C LEU A 10 29.82 -35.45 -18.58
N LEU A 11 30.30 -34.33 -19.14
CA LEU A 11 29.61 -33.58 -20.18
C LEU A 11 29.38 -34.41 -21.44
N ASN A 12 30.38 -35.21 -21.84
CA ASN A 12 30.24 -36.12 -22.99
C ASN A 12 29.20 -37.22 -22.75
N ARG A 13 29.10 -37.76 -21.53
CA ARG A 13 28.07 -38.74 -21.19
C ARG A 13 26.68 -38.12 -21.19
N MET A 14 26.51 -36.93 -20.62
CA MET A 14 25.23 -36.21 -20.66
C MET A 14 24.81 -35.86 -22.09
N LYS A 15 25.75 -35.37 -22.92
CA LYS A 15 25.49 -35.10 -24.33
C LYS A 15 25.04 -36.34 -25.08
N LYS A 16 25.69 -37.49 -24.85
CA LYS A 16 25.31 -38.76 -25.47
C LYS A 16 23.91 -39.19 -25.05
N SER A 17 23.60 -39.15 -23.75
CA SER A 17 22.28 -39.50 -23.24
C SER A 17 21.16 -38.57 -23.72
N ILE A 18 21.44 -37.28 -23.94
CA ILE A 18 20.47 -36.33 -24.51
C ILE A 18 20.21 -36.60 -26.00
N VAL A 19 21.26 -36.94 -26.75
CA VAL A 19 21.16 -37.23 -28.19
C VAL A 19 20.44 -38.55 -28.46
N GLU A 20 20.62 -39.54 -27.59
CA GLU A 20 19.98 -40.87 -27.67
C GLU A 20 18.59 -40.90 -27.00
N LEU A 21 18.12 -39.77 -26.46
CA LEU A 21 16.84 -39.71 -25.76
C LEU A 21 15.68 -39.79 -26.77
N ASN A 22 14.80 -40.77 -26.56
CA ASN A 22 13.51 -40.89 -27.23
C ASN A 22 12.42 -41.06 -26.17
N ILE A 23 11.64 -40.00 -25.95
CA ILE A 23 10.60 -39.97 -24.90
C ILE A 23 9.34 -40.69 -25.37
N PHE A 24 9.08 -40.69 -26.68
CA PHE A 24 7.87 -41.24 -27.29
C PHE A 24 8.07 -42.66 -27.84
N HIS A 25 9.05 -43.39 -27.31
CA HIS A 25 9.39 -44.73 -27.80
C HIS A 25 8.20 -45.70 -27.68
N SER A 26 7.76 -46.26 -28.81
CA SER A 26 6.73 -47.29 -28.85
C SER A 26 7.34 -48.68 -28.60
N ASN A 27 6.72 -49.47 -27.71
CA ASN A 27 7.17 -50.83 -27.37
C ASN A 27 6.53 -51.90 -28.27
N THR A 28 6.19 -51.57 -29.52
CA THR A 28 5.42 -52.46 -30.42
C THR A 28 6.32 -53.51 -31.08
N SER A 29 6.39 -54.69 -30.45
CA SER A 29 7.26 -55.82 -30.80
C SER A 29 6.97 -56.58 -32.11
N SER A 30 6.57 -55.96 -33.23
CA SER A 30 6.35 -56.77 -34.44
C SER A 30 6.65 -56.16 -35.82
N VAL A 31 6.83 -54.85 -35.98
CA VAL A 31 7.39 -54.28 -37.23
C VAL A 31 8.14 -53.00 -36.88
N ILE A 32 9.46 -52.99 -37.06
CA ILE A 32 10.26 -51.77 -36.91
C ILE A 32 10.05 -50.94 -38.17
N ASP A 33 9.07 -50.03 -38.15
CA ASP A 33 8.92 -49.02 -39.20
C ASP A 33 9.94 -47.89 -38.96
N GLU A 34 10.85 -47.71 -39.91
CA GLU A 34 11.86 -46.65 -39.86
C GLU A 34 11.22 -45.25 -39.79
N ASN A 35 10.04 -45.09 -40.38
CA ASN A 35 9.31 -43.83 -40.35
C ASN A 35 8.73 -43.54 -38.95
N GLU A 36 8.33 -44.57 -38.21
CA GLU A 36 7.84 -44.43 -36.84
C GLU A 36 8.96 -43.94 -35.92
N ILE A 37 10.13 -44.60 -35.94
CA ILE A 37 11.31 -44.19 -35.15
C ILE A 37 11.73 -42.75 -35.47
N ARG A 38 11.74 -42.37 -36.75
CA ARG A 38 12.07 -40.98 -37.15
C ARG A 38 11.06 -39.99 -36.58
N THR A 39 9.78 -40.34 -36.59
CA THR A 39 8.70 -39.50 -36.06
C THR A 39 8.80 -39.36 -34.54
N GLU A 40 9.13 -40.43 -33.82
CA GLU A 40 9.34 -40.42 -32.36
C GLU A 40 10.51 -39.52 -31.94
N LEU A 41 11.65 -39.62 -32.66
CA LEU A 41 12.84 -38.80 -32.40
C LEU A 41 12.56 -37.31 -32.69
N ILE A 42 11.86 -37.02 -33.79
CA ILE A 42 11.47 -35.64 -34.14
C ILE A 42 10.50 -35.09 -33.09
N SER A 43 9.51 -35.88 -32.68
CA SER A 43 8.53 -35.52 -31.66
C SER A 43 9.20 -35.24 -30.31
N THR A 44 10.18 -36.06 -29.92
CA THR A 44 10.97 -35.87 -28.70
C THR A 44 11.74 -34.54 -28.75
N ARG A 45 12.38 -34.23 -29.87
CA ARG A 45 13.12 -32.96 -30.04
C ARG A 45 12.20 -31.75 -29.98
N ILE A 46 11.06 -31.81 -30.68
CA ILE A 46 10.06 -30.74 -30.69
C ILE A 46 9.50 -30.53 -29.27
N PHE A 47 9.15 -31.61 -28.57
CA PHE A 47 8.67 -31.54 -27.19
C PHE A 47 9.68 -30.89 -26.25
N LEU A 48 10.95 -31.30 -26.30
CA LEU A 48 12.00 -30.71 -25.46
C LEU A 48 12.23 -29.23 -25.78
N LEU A 49 12.19 -28.84 -27.05
CA LEU A 49 12.28 -27.43 -27.44
C LEU A 49 11.12 -26.63 -26.85
N PHE A 50 9.88 -27.09 -26.99
CA PHE A 50 8.71 -26.43 -26.41
C PHE A 50 8.76 -26.40 -24.88
N LEU A 51 9.24 -27.47 -24.23
CA LEU A 51 9.41 -27.54 -22.79
C LEU A 51 10.41 -26.50 -22.28
N VAL A 52 11.57 -26.38 -22.93
CA VAL A 52 12.59 -25.38 -22.56
C VAL A 52 12.05 -23.97 -22.78
N VAL A 53 11.35 -23.73 -23.89
CA VAL A 53 10.74 -22.42 -24.18
C VAL A 53 9.68 -22.08 -23.14
N SER A 54 8.78 -23.00 -22.79
CA SER A 54 7.71 -22.74 -21.82
C SER A 54 8.25 -22.49 -20.41
N LEU A 55 9.25 -23.25 -19.98
CA LEU A 55 9.96 -23.00 -18.72
C LEU A 55 10.73 -21.68 -18.74
N GLY A 56 11.32 -21.31 -19.88
CA GLY A 56 11.97 -20.02 -20.07
C GLY A 56 11.01 -18.86 -19.91
N ILE A 57 9.84 -18.94 -20.55
CA ILE A 57 8.75 -17.94 -20.41
C ILE A 57 8.29 -17.86 -18.95
N LEU A 58 8.04 -18.99 -18.30
CA LEU A 58 7.60 -19.02 -16.90
C LEU A 58 8.64 -18.39 -15.96
N THR A 59 9.92 -18.70 -16.17
CA THR A 59 11.02 -18.14 -15.37
C THR A 59 11.15 -16.64 -15.60
N GLY A 60 11.06 -16.19 -16.85
CA GLY A 60 11.05 -14.76 -17.18
C GLY A 60 9.89 -14.03 -16.50
N TYR A 61 8.69 -14.61 -16.58
CA TYR A 61 7.51 -14.08 -15.91
C TYR A 61 7.68 -13.98 -14.39
N ILE A 62 8.17 -15.03 -13.73
CA ILE A 62 8.39 -15.03 -12.27
C ILE A 62 9.46 -14.01 -11.87
N SER A 63 10.50 -13.83 -12.70
CA SER A 63 11.59 -12.88 -12.41
C SER A 63 11.11 -11.43 -12.41
N GLU A 64 10.05 -11.11 -13.15
CA GLU A 64 9.47 -9.77 -13.22
C GLU A 64 8.44 -9.50 -12.11
N ILE A 65 8.11 -10.50 -11.29
CA ILE A 65 7.29 -10.31 -10.09
C ILE A 65 8.10 -9.48 -9.08
N GLN A 66 7.89 -8.18 -9.10
CA GLN A 66 8.40 -7.29 -8.07
C GLN A 66 7.62 -7.54 -6.78
N VAL A 67 8.31 -8.04 -5.75
CA VAL A 67 7.73 -8.18 -4.42
C VAL A 67 7.64 -6.77 -3.81
N GLU A 68 6.43 -6.23 -3.74
CA GLU A 68 6.17 -5.00 -3.00
C GLU A 68 6.50 -5.21 -1.52
N LYS A 69 7.32 -4.33 -0.95
CA LYS A 69 7.64 -4.34 0.48
C LYS A 69 6.96 -3.16 1.16
N THR A 70 6.08 -3.47 2.11
CA THR A 70 5.52 -2.47 3.02
C THR A 70 6.55 -2.11 4.08
N VAL A 71 6.89 -0.81 4.17
CA VAL A 71 7.79 -0.28 5.21
C VAL A 71 6.97 0.55 6.18
N GLU A 72 6.97 0.15 7.46
CA GLU A 72 6.30 0.89 8.52
C GLU A 72 7.27 1.86 9.19
N ILE A 73 6.82 3.11 9.36
CA ILE A 73 7.59 4.17 10.04
C ILE A 73 6.73 4.68 11.19
N SER A 74 7.16 4.40 12.42
CA SER A 74 6.47 4.88 13.62
C SER A 74 6.80 6.35 13.89
N TYR A 75 5.77 7.17 14.13
CA TYR A 75 5.88 8.58 14.52
C TYR A 75 6.83 9.40 13.64
N PRO A 76 6.57 9.49 12.31
CA PRO A 76 7.37 10.34 11.43
C PRO A 76 7.25 11.81 11.85
N ASN A 77 8.36 12.55 11.78
CA ASN A 77 8.28 14.00 11.91
C ASN A 77 7.61 14.62 10.66
N TYR A 78 7.20 15.88 10.76
CA TYR A 78 6.47 16.56 9.68
C TYR A 78 7.24 16.60 8.35
N ASP A 79 8.55 16.88 8.39
CA ASP A 79 9.38 16.96 7.19
C ASP A 79 9.60 15.59 6.54
N GLN A 80 9.73 14.52 7.34
CA GLN A 80 9.83 13.14 6.89
C GLN A 80 8.54 12.72 6.19
N TYR A 81 7.38 13.02 6.80
CA TYR A 81 6.09 12.79 6.17
C TYR A 81 6.00 13.52 4.83
N LEU A 82 6.36 14.80 4.79
CA LEU A 82 6.31 15.60 3.56
C LEU A 82 7.17 15.03 2.42
N LYS A 83 8.36 14.52 2.75
CA LYS A 83 9.25 13.86 1.78
C LYS A 83 8.63 12.57 1.26
N LEU A 84 8.12 11.73 2.15
CA LEU A 84 7.50 10.45 1.79
C LEU A 84 6.22 10.66 0.97
N TYR A 85 5.39 11.63 1.36
CA TYR A 85 4.16 11.98 0.65
C TYR A 85 4.46 12.50 -0.76
N LYS A 86 5.50 13.31 -0.95
CA LYS A 86 5.92 13.78 -2.29
C LYS A 86 6.34 12.63 -3.22
N GLN A 87 6.92 11.57 -2.66
CA GLN A 87 7.45 10.46 -3.45
C GLN A 87 6.45 9.31 -3.63
N TYR A 88 5.56 9.09 -2.66
CA TYR A 88 4.70 7.91 -2.57
C TYR A 88 3.23 8.25 -2.31
N SER A 89 2.76 9.42 -2.77
CA SER A 89 1.41 9.95 -2.51
C SER A 89 0.27 8.97 -2.79
N THR A 90 0.45 8.07 -3.76
CA THR A 90 -0.57 7.09 -4.19
C THR A 90 -0.65 5.84 -3.32
N ILE A 91 0.41 5.50 -2.60
CA ILE A 91 0.53 4.24 -1.84
C ILE A 91 0.73 4.45 -0.34
N ILE A 92 1.06 5.67 0.11
CA ILE A 92 1.28 5.97 1.52
C ILE A 92 -0.05 5.95 2.29
N SER A 93 -0.08 5.20 3.40
CA SER A 93 -1.21 5.15 4.32
C SER A 93 -0.78 5.62 5.70
N CYS A 94 -1.48 6.60 6.25
CA CYS A 94 -1.25 7.13 7.59
C CYS A 94 -2.49 6.89 8.45
N PRO A 95 -2.62 5.69 9.07
CA PRO A 95 -3.71 5.43 9.99
C PRO A 95 -3.55 6.29 11.26
N CYS A 96 -4.64 6.92 11.68
CA CYS A 96 -4.67 7.61 12.96
C CYS A 96 -4.64 6.58 14.10
N THR A 97 -3.68 6.70 15.02
CA THR A 97 -3.61 5.84 16.21
C THR A 97 -4.75 6.09 17.20
N THR A 98 -5.34 7.28 17.14
CA THR A 98 -6.38 7.77 18.05
C THR A 98 -7.43 8.51 17.24
N VAL A 99 -8.71 8.13 17.43
CA VAL A 99 -9.86 8.70 16.71
C VAL A 99 -10.28 10.06 17.28
N SER A 100 -9.98 10.29 18.56
CA SER A 100 -10.24 11.55 19.24
C SER A 100 -9.10 11.88 20.19
N PHE A 101 -8.76 13.16 20.27
CA PHE A 101 -7.84 13.70 21.26
C PHE A 101 -8.63 14.58 22.24
N PRO A 102 -8.32 14.52 23.54
CA PRO A 102 -8.83 15.50 24.49
C PRO A 102 -8.51 16.92 24.01
N TYR A 103 -9.51 17.81 24.03
CA TYR A 103 -9.36 19.18 23.53
C TYR A 103 -8.19 19.92 24.20
N GLU A 104 -7.96 19.67 25.49
CA GLU A 104 -6.86 20.25 26.28
C GLU A 104 -5.47 19.89 25.75
N GLN A 105 -5.32 18.74 25.07
CA GLN A 105 -4.05 18.33 24.46
C GLN A 105 -3.77 19.03 23.14
N PHE A 106 -4.83 19.42 22.42
CA PHE A 106 -4.73 20.10 21.13
C PHE A 106 -4.69 21.62 21.28
N LEU A 107 -5.44 22.16 22.23
CA LEU A 107 -5.63 23.59 22.43
C LEU A 107 -5.33 23.96 23.88
N ASN A 108 -4.16 24.55 24.11
CA ASN A 108 -3.80 25.19 25.37
C ASN A 108 -4.08 26.68 25.28
N VAL A 109 -5.31 27.09 25.61
CA VAL A 109 -5.70 28.50 25.64
C VAL A 109 -5.60 29.01 27.07
N LYS A 110 -4.58 29.82 27.35
CA LYS A 110 -4.46 30.58 28.60
C LYS A 110 -5.23 31.89 28.47
N VAL A 111 -6.48 31.91 28.90
CA VAL A 111 -7.31 33.12 28.87
C VAL A 111 -6.96 34.03 30.04
N THR A 112 -6.51 35.25 29.74
CA THR A 112 -6.41 36.34 30.72
C THR A 112 -7.61 37.27 30.55
N TYR A 113 -8.48 37.31 31.55
CA TYR A 113 -9.63 38.21 31.57
C TYR A 113 -9.20 39.59 32.05
N HIS A 114 -9.53 40.62 31.29
CA HIS A 114 -9.42 42.00 31.74
C HIS A 114 -10.70 42.43 32.46
N GLN A 115 -10.56 43.17 33.56
CA GLN A 115 -11.70 43.74 34.26
C GLN A 115 -12.41 44.76 33.36
N ILE A 116 -13.75 44.68 33.33
CA ILE A 116 -14.59 45.57 32.54
C ILE A 116 -14.65 46.93 33.23
N TYR A 117 -13.65 47.80 33.00
CA TYR A 117 -13.55 49.06 33.75
C TYR A 117 -14.41 50.19 33.19
N GLN A 118 -14.69 50.20 31.89
CA GLN A 118 -15.45 51.27 31.23
C GLN A 118 -16.17 50.73 30.00
N SER A 119 -16.92 49.65 30.17
CA SER A 119 -17.75 49.17 29.08
C SER A 119 -19.07 49.91 29.05
N ILE A 120 -19.54 50.22 27.84
CA ILE A 120 -20.89 50.72 27.63
C ILE A 120 -21.93 49.77 28.27
N TYR A 121 -21.65 48.46 28.32
CA TYR A 121 -22.52 47.44 28.91
C TYR A 121 -22.68 47.54 30.43
N THR A 122 -21.78 48.26 31.14
CA THR A 122 -21.90 48.50 32.58
C THR A 122 -22.56 49.85 32.90
N THR A 123 -22.99 50.61 31.89
CA THR A 123 -23.66 51.90 32.08
C THR A 123 -25.13 51.73 32.45
N GLN A 124 -25.68 52.71 33.18
CA GLN A 124 -27.09 52.71 33.56
C GLN A 124 -28.03 52.72 32.35
N PHE A 125 -27.61 53.34 31.24
CA PHE A 125 -28.33 53.31 29.97
C PHE A 125 -28.54 51.88 29.48
N TRP A 126 -27.47 51.08 29.40
CA TRP A 126 -27.57 49.68 28.97
C TRP A 126 -28.33 48.81 29.96
N ILE A 127 -28.16 49.02 31.27
CA ILE A 127 -28.93 48.31 32.30
C ILE A 127 -30.43 48.58 32.14
N ASN A 128 -30.81 49.83 31.85
CA ASN A 128 -32.21 50.20 31.64
C ASN A 128 -32.75 49.64 30.33
N LEU A 129 -31.95 49.68 29.24
CA LEU A 129 -32.31 49.10 27.95
C LEU A 129 -32.63 47.61 28.07
N ILE A 130 -31.77 46.85 28.75
CA ILE A 130 -31.95 45.43 29.02
C ILE A 130 -33.23 45.20 29.83
N LYS A 131 -33.44 45.96 30.92
CA LYS A 131 -34.64 45.85 31.77
C LYS A 131 -35.94 46.18 31.02
N SER A 132 -35.90 47.09 30.04
CA SER A 132 -37.06 47.46 29.22
C SER A 132 -37.34 46.49 28.07
N SER A 133 -36.42 45.58 27.76
CA SER A 133 -36.60 44.66 26.64
C SER A 133 -37.63 43.58 26.97
N SER A 134 -38.66 43.46 26.12
CA SER A 134 -39.72 42.45 26.25
C SER A 134 -39.24 41.01 26.02
N ILE A 135 -38.00 40.84 25.53
CA ILE A 135 -37.38 39.54 25.26
C ILE A 135 -37.09 38.76 26.56
N ILE A 136 -36.89 39.47 27.68
CA ILE A 136 -36.59 38.85 29.00
C ILE A 136 -37.88 38.40 29.73
N GLN A 137 -39.07 38.73 29.22
CA GLN A 137 -40.34 38.26 29.80
C GLN A 137 -40.60 36.78 29.53
N GLN A 138 -39.81 36.12 28.67
CA GLN A 138 -39.80 34.67 28.56
C GLN A 138 -38.59 34.10 29.32
N PRO A 139 -38.81 33.19 30.30
CA PRO A 139 -37.72 32.58 31.05
C PRO A 139 -37.02 31.54 30.18
N SER A 140 -36.15 31.99 29.27
CA SER A 140 -35.22 31.10 28.59
C SER A 140 -33.85 31.19 29.29
N PRO A 141 -33.27 30.07 29.76
CA PRO A 141 -32.02 30.08 30.53
C PRO A 141 -30.78 30.31 29.65
N THR A 142 -30.94 30.61 28.37
CA THR A 142 -29.83 30.59 27.40
C THR A 142 -29.63 31.93 26.70
N PHE A 143 -28.40 32.44 26.80
CA PHE A 143 -27.93 33.67 26.14
C PHE A 143 -28.08 33.64 24.61
N ARG A 144 -28.22 32.47 23.98
CA ARG A 144 -28.39 32.34 22.51
C ARG A 144 -29.61 33.07 21.95
N TYR A 145 -30.71 33.14 22.69
CA TYR A 145 -31.92 33.83 22.24
C TYR A 145 -31.88 35.35 22.49
N LEU A 146 -31.06 35.78 23.46
CA LEU A 146 -30.89 37.19 23.84
C LEU A 146 -29.77 37.87 23.04
N GLY A 147 -28.72 37.12 22.70
CA GLY A 147 -27.48 37.63 22.12
C GLY A 147 -27.66 38.31 20.76
N GLY A 148 -28.43 37.69 19.86
CA GLY A 148 -28.68 38.22 18.52
C GLY A 148 -29.41 39.58 18.52
N PRO A 149 -30.63 39.67 19.09
CA PRO A 149 -31.44 40.88 19.01
C PRO A 149 -30.99 42.04 19.92
N LEU A 150 -30.16 41.80 20.95
CA LEU A 150 -29.69 42.85 21.88
C LEU A 150 -28.28 43.37 21.60
N PHE A 151 -27.47 42.65 20.79
CA PHE A 151 -26.05 42.96 20.59
C PHE A 151 -25.62 42.99 19.11
N GLN A 152 -26.56 43.00 18.16
CA GLN A 152 -26.33 43.41 16.77
C GLN A 152 -26.52 44.92 16.63
#